data_AF-A0A166LSK0-F1
#
_entry.id   AF-A0A166LSK0-F1
#
_cell.length_a   1.000
_cell.length_b   1.000
_cell.length_c   1.000
_cell.angle_alpha   90.00
_cell.angle_beta   90.00
_cell.angle_gamma   90.00
#
_symmetry.space_group_name_H-M   'P 1'
#
loop_
_entity.id
_entity.type
_entity.pdbx_description
1 polymer ?
#
loop_
_entity_poly.entity_id
_entity_poly.type
_entity_poly.pdbx_seq_one_letter_code
_entity_poly.pdbx_strand_id
1 'polypeptide(L)'
;MLYPILVEHYVWFGLLLLLVTWFTRRDKPEARSNYLYGYGMIVVLGFLLALDWVAGIMFGLLVLEVGRIFKTWLDRKANQLKK
;
A
#
# COMPACT_ATOMS: atom_id res chain seq x y z
N MET A 1 17.42 -1.84 -11.98
CA MET A 1 16.83 -0.55 -12.43
C MET A 1 15.60 -0.16 -11.63
N LEU A 2 14.74 -1.10 -11.21
CA LEU A 2 13.58 -0.80 -10.35
C LEU A 2 14.00 -0.30 -8.95
N TYR A 3 14.93 -0.99 -8.28
CA TYR A 3 15.34 -0.66 -6.91
C TYR A 3 15.81 0.80 -6.68
N PRO A 4 16.68 1.39 -7.54
CA PRO A 4 17.05 2.81 -7.42
C PRO A 4 15.84 3.76 -7.43
N ILE A 5 14.86 3.50 -8.30
CA ILE A 5 13.64 4.31 -8.41
C ILE A 5 12.81 4.23 -7.13
N LEU A 6 12.71 3.03 -6.53
CA LEU A 6 11.99 2.82 -5.28
C LEU A 6 12.60 3.62 -4.13
N VAL A 7 13.93 3.66 -4.06
CA VAL A 7 14.64 4.42 -3.02
C VAL A 7 14.50 5.93 -3.25
N GLU A 8 14.68 6.39 -4.49
CA GLU A 8 14.54 7.81 -4.86
C GLU A 8 13.13 8.36 -4.57
N HIS A 9 12.10 7.55 -4.87
CA HIS A 9 10.69 7.93 -4.68
C HIS A 9 10.10 7.33 -3.40
N TYR A 10 10.94 6.93 -2.43
CA TYR A 10 10.51 6.22 -1.21
C TYR A 10 9.35 6.91 -0.49
N VAL A 11 9.49 8.22 -0.24
CA VAL A 11 8.48 9.01 0.45
C VAL A 11 7.17 9.04 -0.33
N TRP A 12 7.24 9.15 -1.66
CA TRP A 12 6.08 9.10 -2.54
C TRP A 12 5.37 7.75 -2.48
N PHE A 13 6.11 6.64 -2.52
CA PHE A 13 5.54 5.31 -2.34
C PHE A 13 4.93 5.12 -0.95
N GLY A 14 5.53 5.70 0.09
CA GLY A 14 4.97 5.72 1.44
C GLY A 14 3.64 6.46 1.53
N LEU A 15 3.58 7.68 1.00
CA LEU A 15 2.35 8.46 0.94
C LEU A 15 1.27 7.77 0.11
N LEU A 16 1.65 7.16 -1.02
CA LEU A 16 0.73 6.42 -1.87
C LEU A 16 0.18 5.19 -1.14
N LEU A 17 1.01 4.45 -0.39
CA LEU A 17 0.54 3.33 0.42
C LEU A 17 -0.48 3.78 1.47
N LEU A 18 -0.23 4.90 2.15
CA LEU A 18 -1.16 5.44 3.14
C LEU A 18 -2.48 5.88 2.51
N LEU A 19 -2.43 6.57 1.38
CA LEU A 19 -3.63 6.96 0.62
C LEU A 19 -4.43 5.75 0.16
N VAL A 20 -3.77 4.76 -0.45
CA VAL A 20 -4.44 3.52 -0.88
C VAL A 20 -5.08 2.84 0.33
N THR A 21 -4.35 2.67 1.42
CA THR A 21 -4.87 2.05 2.66
C THR A 21 -6.08 2.80 3.23
N TRP A 22 -6.07 4.14 3.13
CA TRP A 22 -7.20 4.97 3.56
C TRP A 22 -8.47 4.68 2.76
N PHE A 23 -8.35 4.58 1.43
CA PHE A 23 -9.49 4.32 0.54
C PHE A 23 -9.94 2.86 0.56
N THR A 24 -9.03 1.90 0.62
CA THR A 24 -9.36 0.46 0.53
C THR A 24 -10.03 -0.10 1.77
N ARG A 25 -9.77 0.49 2.93
CA ARG A 25 -10.23 -0.04 4.23
C ARG A 25 -11.33 0.82 4.85
N ARG A 26 -12.08 1.56 4.04
CA ARG A 26 -13.20 2.40 4.50
C ARG A 26 -14.23 1.61 5.32
N ASP A 27 -14.48 0.36 4.96
CA ASP A 27 -15.49 -0.49 5.61
C ASP A 27 -15.04 -1.08 6.97
N LYS A 28 -13.76 -0.91 7.35
CA LYS A 28 -13.19 -1.45 8.60
C LYS A 28 -12.36 -0.36 9.33
N PRO A 29 -13.01 0.52 10.11
CA PRO A 29 -12.38 1.75 10.63
C PRO A 29 -11.22 1.47 11.60
N GLU A 30 -11.34 0.49 12.48
CA GLU A 30 -10.26 0.12 13.43
C GLU A 30 -9.03 -0.45 12.71
N ALA A 31 -9.26 -1.41 11.79
CA ALA A 31 -8.20 -1.98 10.99
C ALA A 31 -7.50 -0.89 10.16
N ARG A 32 -8.27 -0.02 9.50
CA ARG A 32 -7.74 1.11 8.71
C ARG A 32 -6.77 1.96 9.54
N SER A 33 -7.18 2.34 10.75
CA SER A 33 -6.35 3.14 11.65
C SER A 33 -5.04 2.42 11.99
N ASN A 34 -5.11 1.15 12.37
CA ASN A 34 -3.93 0.36 12.74
C ASN A 34 -2.93 0.22 11.57
N TYR A 35 -3.43 -0.02 10.35
CA TYR A 35 -2.58 -0.10 9.16
C TYR A 35 -1.98 1.26 8.78
N LEU A 36 -2.73 2.35 8.89
CA LEU A 36 -2.20 3.69 8.63
C LEU A 36 -1.09 4.07 9.60
N TYR A 37 -1.29 3.84 10.90
CA TYR A 37 -0.26 4.10 11.90
C TYR A 37 0.94 3.17 11.73
N GLY A 38 0.72 1.88 11.49
CA GLY A 38 1.80 0.91 11.27
C GLY A 38 2.62 1.22 10.03
N TYR A 39 1.98 1.45 8.89
CA TYR A 39 2.67 1.82 7.65
C TYR A 39 3.33 3.19 7.76
N GLY A 40 2.68 4.16 8.40
CA GLY A 40 3.27 5.49 8.61
C GLY A 40 4.53 5.43 9.48
N MET A 41 4.50 4.63 10.54
CA MET A 41 5.66 4.40 11.39
C MET A 41 6.81 3.74 10.60
N ILE A 42 6.53 2.72 9.79
CA ILE A 42 7.54 2.07 8.93
C ILE A 42 8.14 3.06 7.93
N VAL A 43 7.32 3.93 7.33
CA VAL A 43 7.78 4.97 6.40
C VAL A 43 8.73 5.94 7.09
N VAL A 44 8.33 6.45 8.25
CA VAL A 44 9.14 7.43 9.00
C VAL A 44 10.44 6.80 9.48
N LEU A 45 10.40 5.58 10.02
CA LEU A 45 11.59 4.88 10.48
C LEU A 45 12.53 4.53 9.33
N GLY A 46 12.01 4.05 8.19
CA GLY A 46 12.83 3.74 7.03
C GLY A 46 13.50 4.97 6.44
N PHE A 47 12.81 6.11 6.43
CA PHE A 47 13.38 7.40 6.01
C PHE A 47 14.45 7.92 6.97
N LEU A 48 14.14 7.99 8.28
CA LEU A 48 15.05 8.55 9.29
C LEU A 48 16.32 7.72 9.46
N LEU A 49 16.21 6.39 9.35
CA LEU A 49 17.34 5.47 9.51
C LEU A 49 18.05 5.15 8.18
N ALA A 50 17.67 5.81 7.08
CA ALA A 50 18.22 5.59 5.73
C ALA A 50 18.25 4.09 5.34
N LEU A 51 17.17 3.37 5.62
CA LEU A 51 17.07 1.93 5.36
C LEU A 51 16.53 1.69 3.94
N ASP A 52 17.42 1.70 2.95
CA ASP A 52 17.06 1.60 1.52
C ASP A 52 16.21 0.35 1.17
N TRP A 53 16.44 -0.77 1.86
CA TRP A 53 15.70 -2.01 1.65
C TRP A 53 14.21 -1.91 2.02
N VAL A 54 13.84 -0.98 2.91
CA VAL A 54 12.44 -0.72 3.30
C VAL A 54 11.63 -0.22 2.10
N ALA A 55 12.27 0.44 1.13
CA ALA A 55 11.62 0.87 -0.10
C ALA A 55 11.01 -0.32 -0.87
N GLY A 56 11.73 -1.44 -0.94
CA GLY A 56 11.24 -2.68 -1.56
C GLY A 56 10.01 -3.26 -0.85
N ILE A 57 10.02 -3.23 0.49
CA ILE A 57 8.90 -3.71 1.31
C ILE A 57 7.68 -2.82 1.11
N MET A 58 7.86 -1.51 1.15
CA MET A 58 6.79 -0.53 0.97
C MET A 58 6.13 -0.67 -0.40
N PHE A 59 6.93 -0.84 -1.45
CA PHE A 59 6.42 -1.11 -2.79
C PHE A 59 5.66 -2.44 -2.86
N GLY A 60 6.19 -3.51 -2.25
CA GLY A 60 5.50 -4.80 -2.19
C GLY A 60 4.14 -4.73 -1.48
N LEU A 61 4.07 -4.03 -0.35
CA LEU A 61 2.82 -3.80 0.37
C LEU A 61 1.81 -3.02 -0.47
N LEU A 62 2.29 -2.02 -1.21
CA LEU A 62 1.46 -1.20 -2.10
C LEU A 62 0.88 -2.04 -3.25
N VAL A 63 1.71 -2.85 -3.91
CA VAL A 63 1.26 -3.76 -4.97
C VAL A 63 0.24 -4.77 -4.45
N LEU A 64 0.45 -5.32 -3.24
CA LEU A 64 -0.49 -6.25 -2.61
C LEU A 64 -1.84 -5.59 -2.32
N GLU A 65 -1.83 -4.38 -1.76
CA GLU A 65 -3.05 -3.65 -1.42
C GLU A 65 -3.84 -3.30 -2.69
N VAL A 66 -3.17 -2.83 -3.76
CA VAL A 66 -3.78 -2.57 -5.07
C VAL A 66 -4.32 -3.86 -5.71
N GLY A 67 -3.54 -4.94 -5.69
CA GLY A 67 -3.95 -6.24 -6.23
C GLY A 67 -5.20 -6.80 -5.56
N ARG A 68 -5.35 -6.57 -4.25
CA ARG A 68 -6.55 -6.95 -3.50
C ARG A 68 -7.81 -6.18 -3.97
N ILE A 69 -7.69 -4.88 -4.24
CA ILE A 69 -8.77 -4.08 -4.81
C ILE A 69 -9.14 -4.62 -6.18
N PHE A 70 -8.14 -4.83 -7.03
CA PHE A 70 -8.32 -5.28 -8.39
C PHE A 70 -9.02 -6.64 -8.44
N LYS A 71 -8.63 -7.59 -7.59
CA LYS A 71 -9.32 -8.87 -7.43
C LYS A 71 -10.77 -8.70 -7.02
N THR A 72 -11.04 -7.87 -6.00
CA THR A 72 -12.41 -7.60 -5.54
C THR A 72 -13.28 -6.99 -6.64
N TRP A 73 -12.70 -6.13 -7.47
CA TRP A 73 -13.36 -5.53 -8.62
C TRP A 73 -13.65 -6.55 -9.73
N LEU A 74 -12.69 -7.43 -10.04
CA LEU A 74 -12.88 -8.53 -10.99
C LEU A 74 -13.97 -9.49 -10.52
N ASP A 75 -13.97 -9.88 -9.24
CA ASP A 75 -14.98 -10.76 -8.67
C ASP A 75 -16.38 -10.15 -8.80
N ARG A 76 -16.53 -8.84 -8.57
CA ARG A 76 -17.79 -8.12 -8.79
C ARG A 76 -18.24 -8.16 -10.25
N LYS A 77 -17.32 -7.94 -11.21
CA LYS A 77 -17.65 -8.02 -12.64
C LYS A 77 -18.02 -9.44 -13.08
N ALA A 78 -17.30 -10.44 -12.60
CA ALA A 78 -17.60 -11.84 -12.89
C ALA A 78 -18.99 -12.24 -12.38
N ASN A 79 -19.37 -11.76 -11.19
CA ASN A 79 -20.71 -12.00 -10.63
C ASN A 79 -21.82 -11.26 -11.39
N GLN A 80 -21.54 -10.09 -11.96
CA GLN A 80 -22.49 -9.37 -12.83
C GLN A 80 -22.73 -10.09 -14.15
N LEU A 81 -21.73 -10.77 -14.71
CA LEU A 81 -21.84 -11.52 -15.96
C LEU A 81 -22.54 -12.87 -15.82
N LYS A 82 -22.61 -13.42 -14.59
CA LYS A 82 -23.29 -14.68 -14.27
C LYS A 82 -24.78 -14.51 -13.96
N LYS A 83 -25.28 -13.29 -13.95
CA LYS A 83 -26.68 -12.93 -13.66
C LYS A 83 -27.38 -12.57 -14.96
#